data_AF-A0A7J6UT25-F1
#
_entry.id   AF-A0A7J6UT25-F1
#
_cell.length_a   1.000
_cell.length_b   1.000
_cell.length_c   1.000
_cell.angle_alpha   90.00
_cell.angle_beta   90.00
_cell.angle_gamma   90.00
#
_symmetry.space_group_name_H-M   'P 1'
#
loop_
_entity.id
_entity.type
_entity.pdbx_description
1 polymer ?
#
loop_
_entity_poly.entity_id
_entity_poly.type
_entity_poly.pdbx_seq_one_letter_code
_entity_poly.pdbx_strand_id
1 'polypeptide(L)' 'MEEDYSAAATLVTFEAPLPLLRTPIPAGSSDDPCLLGPFVLAFQDDRTWKSALRACQSKIIYQCQ' A
#
# COMPACT_ATOMS: atom_id res chain seq x y z
N MET A 1 2.83 -37.60 22.02
CA MET A 1 2.47 -36.39 21.25
C MET A 1 3.11 -36.61 19.89
N GLU A 2 2.32 -36.93 18.87
CA GLU A 2 2.85 -37.18 17.53
C GLU A 2 3.17 -35.83 16.86
N GLU A 3 4.34 -35.75 16.25
CA GLU A 3 4.75 -34.59 15.46
C GLU A 3 4.08 -34.65 14.08
N ASP A 4 3.45 -33.55 13.67
CA ASP A 4 2.77 -33.42 12.39
C ASP A 4 3.79 -33.06 11.28
N TYR A 5 4.13 -34.05 10.47
CA TYR A 5 5.05 -33.94 9.33
C TYR A 5 4.33 -33.76 7.99
N SER A 6 3.06 -33.35 8.00
CA SER A 6 2.28 -33.16 6.77
C SER A 6 2.80 -32.00 5.91
N ALA A 7 2.56 -32.06 4.60
CA ALA A 7 2.90 -30.95 3.69
C ALA A 7 2.15 -29.65 4.03
N ALA A 8 1.01 -29.74 4.72
CA ALA A 8 0.28 -28.56 5.19
C ALA A 8 1.07 -27.80 6.27
N ALA A 9 1.87 -28.49 7.08
CA ALA A 9 2.70 -27.88 8.13
C ALA A 9 3.84 -27.01 7.57
N THR A 10 4.14 -27.11 6.26
CA THR A 10 5.18 -26.29 5.59
C THR A 10 4.62 -25.09 4.83
N LEU A 11 3.29 -24.91 4.80
CA LEU A 11 2.66 -23.80 4.09
C LEU A 11 2.77 -22.50 4.89
N VAL A 12 3.42 -21.50 4.30
CA VAL A 12 3.41 -20.12 4.80
C VAL A 12 2.40 -19.32 3.99
N THR A 13 1.32 -18.89 4.62
CA THR A 13 0.34 -18.00 3.98
C THR A 13 0.86 -16.57 4.00
N PHE A 14 0.95 -15.95 2.82
CA PHE A 14 1.12 -14.50 2.75
C PHE A 14 -0.23 -13.84 2.96
N GLU A 15 -0.23 -12.71 3.67
CA GLU A 15 -1.40 -11.85 3.68
C GLU A 15 -1.72 -11.39 2.26
N ALA A 16 -3.01 -11.32 1.92
CA ALA A 16 -3.44 -10.79 0.64
C ALA A 16 -2.91 -9.36 0.46
N PRO A 17 -2.49 -8.98 -0.75
CA PRO A 17 -2.01 -7.63 -0.99
C PRO A 17 -3.10 -6.62 -0.65
N LEU A 18 -2.76 -5.62 0.16
CA LEU A 18 -3.67 -4.52 0.46
C LEU A 18 -4.01 -3.78 -0.84
N PRO A 19 -5.28 -3.36 -1.01
CA PRO A 19 -5.66 -2.54 -2.15
C PRO A 19 -4.81 -1.28 -2.20
N LEU A 20 -4.39 -0.90 -3.42
CA LEU A 20 -3.58 0.29 -3.62
C LEU A 20 -4.34 1.53 -3.13
N LEU A 21 -3.79 2.22 -2.14
CA LEU A 21 -4.37 3.45 -1.59
C LEU A 21 -4.35 4.61 -2.60
N ARG A 22 -3.50 4.50 -3.63
CA ARG A 22 -3.36 5.47 -4.71
C ARG A 22 -3.78 4.83 -6.03
N THR A 23 -4.59 5.55 -6.79
CA THR A 23 -5.05 5.15 -8.11
C THR A 23 -4.51 6.12 -9.17
N PRO A 24 -4.34 5.67 -10.42
CA PRO A 24 -3.99 6.56 -11.51
C PRO A 24 -5.14 7.53 -11.77
N ILE A 25 -4.85 8.83 -11.77
CA ILE A 25 -5.75 9.89 -12.21
C ILE A 25 -5.08 10.66 -13.36
N PRO A 26 -5.85 11.24 -14.30
CA PRO A 26 -5.28 12.07 -15.35
C PRO A 26 -4.39 13.17 -14.77
N ALA A 27 -3.22 13.37 -15.36
CA ALA A 27 -2.32 14.46 -14.99
C ALA A 27 -3.00 15.81 -15.24
N GLY A 28 -2.85 16.74 -14.30
CA GLY A 28 -3.36 18.11 -14.45
C GLY A 28 -2.50 18.91 -15.43
N SER A 29 -3.00 20.07 -15.88
CA SER A 29 -2.23 20.97 -16.75
C SER A 29 -0.98 21.57 -16.07
N SER A 30 -0.94 21.54 -14.74
CA SER A 30 0.23 21.93 -13.94
C SER A 30 1.26 20.80 -13.78
N ASP A 31 0.86 19.55 -14.01
CA ASP A 31 1.78 18.42 -14.04
C ASP A 31 2.39 18.43 -15.45
N ASP A 32 3.70 18.64 -15.58
CA ASP A 32 4.35 18.66 -16.89
C ASP A 32 4.14 17.29 -17.58
N PRO A 33 3.26 17.20 -18.59
CA PRO A 33 2.87 15.92 -19.18
C PRO A 33 4.03 15.27 -19.92
N CYS A 34 5.01 16.07 -20.36
CA CYS A 34 6.21 15.59 -21.02
C CYS A 34 7.17 14.90 -20.06
N LEU A 35 7.12 15.22 -18.76
CA LEU A 35 7.99 14.61 -17.73
C LEU A 35 7.32 13.46 -16.97
N LEU A 36 6.00 13.53 -16.75
CA LEU A 36 5.28 12.61 -15.85
C LEU A 36 4.35 11.61 -16.55
N GLY A 37 4.10 11.81 -17.86
CA GLY A 37 3.14 11.02 -18.60
C GLY A 37 1.68 11.39 -18.31
N PRO A 38 0.71 10.68 -18.91
CA PRO A 38 -0.70 11.10 -18.89
C PRO A 38 -1.42 10.86 -17.56
N PHE A 39 -0.80 10.15 -16.61
CA PHE A 39 -1.44 9.78 -15.34
C PHE A 39 -0.49 9.97 -14.16
N VAL A 40 -1.05 10.42 -13.03
CA VAL A 40 -0.37 10.51 -11.74
C VAL A 40 -1.05 9.61 -10.71
N LEU A 41 -0.27 9.04 -9.79
CA LEU A 41 -0.81 8.22 -8.70
C LEU A 41 -1.24 9.11 -7.54
N ALA A 42 -2.55 9.23 -7.32
CA ALA A 42 -3.11 10.07 -6.27
C ALA A 42 -4.12 9.31 -5.39
N PHE A 43 -4.40 9.87 -4.21
CA PHE A 43 -5.49 9.38 -3.37
C PHE A 43 -6.82 9.86 -3.94
N GLN A 44 -7.85 9.02 -3.84
CA GLN A 44 -9.17 9.33 -4.39
C GLN A 44 -9.85 10.50 -3.67
N ASP A 45 -9.61 10.64 -2.36
CA ASP A 45 -10.20 11.68 -1.53
C ASP A 45 -9.34 12.00 -0.30
N ASP A 46 -9.61 13.17 0.29
CA ASP A 46 -8.91 13.69 1.47
C ASP A 46 -8.92 12.72 2.66
N ARG A 47 -9.98 11.94 2.85
CA ARG A 47 -10.08 11.01 4.01
C ARG A 47 -9.11 9.86 3.81
N THR A 48 -9.02 9.32 2.60
CA THR A 48 -8.06 8.27 2.25
C THR A 48 -6.62 8.75 2.43
N TRP A 49 -6.31 9.97 1.97
CA TRP A 49 -4.98 10.58 2.19
C TRP A 49 -4.66 10.75 3.69
N LYS A 50 -5.58 11.33 4.48
CA LYS A 50 -5.40 11.51 5.94
C LYS A 50 -5.21 10.19 6.68
N SER A 51 -5.96 9.15 6.28
CA SER A 51 -5.84 7.81 6.86
C SER A 51 -4.46 7.21 6.58
N ALA A 52 -4.00 7.28 5.32
CA ALA A 52 -2.68 6.81 4.93
C ALA A 52 -1.55 7.54 5.67
N LEU A 53 -1.66 8.86 5.82
CA LEU A 53 -0.69 9.66 6.58
C LEU A 53 -0.60 9.19 8.04
N ARG A 54 -1.73 9.01 8.72
CA ARG A 54 -1.76 8.52 10.12
C ARG A 54 -1.17 7.12 10.23
N ALA A 55 -1.50 6.22 9.32
CA ALA A 55 -0.96 4.87 9.30
C ALA A 55 0.57 4.87 9.13
N CYS A 56 1.09 5.69 8.22
CA CYS A 56 2.54 5.87 8.05
C CYS A 56 3.21 6.42 9.31
N GLN A 57 2.62 7.43 9.96
CA GLN A 57 3.14 7.99 11.20
C GLN A 57 3.21 6.94 12.31
N SER A 58 2.13 6.18 12.52
CA SER A 58 2.10 5.08 13.50
C SER A 58 3.13 4.00 13.19
N LYS A 59 3.30 3.64 11.91
CA LYS A 59 4.24 2.60 11.48
C LYS A 59 5.69 3.03 11.70
N ILE A 60 6.03 4.29 11.41
CA ILE A 60 7.37 4.84 11.68
C ILE A 60 7.66 4.76 13.18
N ILE A 61 6.71 5.17 14.04
CA ILE A 61 6.89 5.12 15.49
C ILE A 61 7.12 3.67 15.96
N TYR A 62 6.30 2.73 15.49
CA TYR A 62 6.40 1.32 15.87
C TYR A 62 7.71 0.67 15.41
N GLN A 63 8.19 1.00 14.21
CA GLN A 63 9.38 0.35 13.62
C GLN A 63 10.71 0.99 14.05
N CYS A 64 10.70 2.22 14.57
CA CYS A 64 11.89 2.95 14.98
C CYS A 64 12.04 3.08 16.51
N GLN A 65 11.25 2.33 17.29
CA GLN A 65 11.55 2.00 18.69
C GLN A 65 12.35 0.71 18.74
#